data_AF-A0A969I3D4-F1
#
_entry.id   AF-A0A969I3D4-F1
#
_cell.length_a   1.000
_cell.length_b   1.000
_cell.length_c   1.000
_cell.angle_alpha   90.00
_cell.angle_beta   90.00
_cell.angle_gamma   90.00
#
_symmetry.space_group_name_H-M   'P 1'
#
loop_
_entity.id
_entity.type
_entity.pdbx_description
1 polymer ?
#
loop_
_entity_poly.entity_id
_entity_poly.type
_entity_poly.pdbx_seq_one_letter_code
_entity_poly.pdbx_strand_id
1 'polypeptide(L)'
;MLRQAARVKFYRFACTSFATDGRDAWLLYRGHRCFNAIAPSDLLNAAERGGRYLRHQQSPEGRFTYCYHASRDRVTIDYNLLRHAGAAIALLDLYEVTGELEFLDAAQGGLDYLCPLAKRHPSSPPSAAALLKTALRSWGRRH
;
A
#
# COMPACT_ATOMS: atom_id res chain seq x y z
N MET A 1 21.42 48.15 -26.75
CA MET A 1 20.58 47.45 -27.75
C MET A 1 19.97 46.21 -27.10
N LEU A 2 18.68 46.24 -26.75
CA LEU A 2 17.96 45.07 -26.24
C LEU A 2 17.40 44.27 -27.43
N ARG A 3 17.83 43.02 -27.59
CA ARG A 3 17.31 42.09 -28.61
C ARG A 3 15.83 41.80 -28.30
N GLN A 4 14.97 42.10 -29.27
CA GLN A 4 13.55 41.78 -29.24
C GLN A 4 13.37 40.26 -29.16
N ALA A 5 12.66 39.77 -28.14
CA ALA A 5 12.38 38.34 -28.00
C ALA A 5 11.52 37.85 -29.17
N ALA A 6 11.92 36.74 -29.80
CA ALA A 6 11.19 36.14 -30.91
C ALA A 6 9.76 35.74 -30.51
N ARG A 7 8.77 36.00 -31.36
CA ARG A 7 7.38 35.57 -31.12
C ARG A 7 7.28 34.05 -31.20
N VAL A 8 7.02 33.41 -30.07
CA VAL A 8 6.74 31.97 -29.98
C VAL A 8 5.23 31.77 -29.89
N LYS A 9 4.67 30.82 -30.65
CA LYS A 9 3.27 30.40 -30.53
C LYS A 9 3.13 29.43 -29.36
N PHE A 10 2.28 29.78 -28.40
CA PHE A 10 1.86 28.87 -27.34
C PHE A 10 0.49 28.30 -27.66
N TYR A 11 0.30 27.01 -27.39
CA TYR A 11 -1.00 26.36 -27.46
C TYR A 11 -1.41 25.96 -26.04
N ARG A 12 -2.65 26.31 -25.68
CA ARG A 12 -3.26 25.84 -24.43
C ARG A 12 -4.21 24.70 -24.78
N PHE A 13 -3.96 23.52 -24.24
CA PHE A 13 -4.92 22.43 -24.25
C PHE A 13 -5.44 22.22 -22.83
N ALA A 14 -6.72 21.90 -22.72
CA ALA A 14 -7.34 21.45 -21.48
C ALA A 14 -7.59 19.95 -21.62
N CYS A 15 -7.21 19.18 -20.61
CA CYS A 15 -7.47 17.75 -20.57
C CYS A 15 -8.49 17.47 -19.46
N THR A 16 -9.55 16.76 -19.82
CA THR A 16 -10.57 16.29 -18.89
C THR A 16 -10.51 14.77 -18.86
N SER A 17 -10.54 14.20 -17.66
CA SER A 17 -10.50 12.75 -17.48
C SER A 17 -11.74 12.28 -16.73
N PHE A 18 -12.25 11.10 -17.09
CA PHE A 18 -13.42 10.49 -16.49
C PHE A 18 -13.19 8.99 -16.28
N ALA A 19 -13.80 8.44 -15.24
CA ALA A 19 -13.92 7.01 -15.03
C ALA A 19 -15.35 6.57 -15.35
N THR A 20 -15.53 5.37 -15.89
CA THR A 20 -16.85 4.81 -16.21
C THR A 20 -16.90 3.32 -15.87
N ASP A 21 -18.08 2.85 -15.49
CA ASP A 21 -18.42 1.43 -15.34
C ASP A 21 -19.24 0.88 -16.52
N GLY A 22 -19.37 1.68 -17.60
CA GLY A 22 -20.20 1.39 -18.77
C GLY A 22 -21.64 1.91 -18.68
N ARG A 23 -22.10 2.37 -17.51
CA ARG A 23 -23.43 3.01 -17.34
C ARG A 23 -23.29 4.47 -16.96
N ASP A 24 -22.44 4.75 -15.97
CA ASP A 24 -22.23 6.08 -15.44
C ASP A 24 -20.81 6.57 -15.76
N ALA A 25 -20.63 7.90 -15.76
CA ALA A 25 -19.33 8.53 -15.93
C ALA A 25 -19.08 9.57 -14.84
N TRP A 26 -17.89 9.51 -14.24
CA TRP A 26 -17.47 10.41 -13.15
C TRP A 26 -16.24 11.18 -13.54
N LEU A 27 -16.28 12.50 -13.37
CA LEU A 27 -15.12 13.36 -13.55
C LEU A 27 -14.01 12.97 -12.58
N LEU A 28 -12.77 12.88 -13.10
CA LEU A 28 -11.60 12.64 -12.29
C LEU A 28 -10.86 13.95 -12.04
N TYR A 29 -10.42 14.14 -10.80
CA TYR A 29 -9.49 15.19 -10.41
C TYR A 29 -8.13 14.54 -10.12
N ARG A 30 -7.12 14.88 -10.92
CA ARG A 30 -5.77 14.28 -10.86
C ARG A 30 -5.78 12.74 -10.90
N GLY A 31 -6.71 12.16 -11.66
CA GLY A 31 -6.88 10.71 -11.78
C GLY A 31 -7.73 10.04 -10.71
N HIS A 32 -8.27 10.80 -9.75
CA HIS A 32 -9.11 10.26 -8.66
C HIS A 32 -10.56 10.67 -8.82
N ARG A 33 -11.49 9.76 -8.49
CA ARG A 33 -12.92 10.09 -8.40
C ARG A 33 -13.11 11.10 -7.27
N CYS A 34 -13.90 12.15 -7.53
CA CYS A 34 -14.33 13.08 -6.49
C CYS A 34 -15.58 12.54 -5.82
N PHE A 35 -15.60 12.58 -4.49
CA PHE A 35 -16.76 12.20 -3.68
C PHE A 35 -17.31 13.44 -2.99
N ASN A 36 -18.64 13.63 -3.03
CA ASN A 36 -19.28 14.77 -2.37
C ASN A 36 -19.39 14.59 -0.85
N ALA A 37 -19.37 13.34 -0.39
CA ALA A 37 -19.34 12.97 1.02
C ALA A 37 -18.56 11.64 1.16
N ILE A 38 -17.89 11.47 2.29
CA ILE A 38 -17.16 10.24 2.64
C ILE A 38 -17.60 9.83 4.05
N ALA A 39 -18.17 8.64 4.19
CA ALA A 39 -18.51 8.06 5.48
C ALA A 39 -17.35 7.20 6.02
N PRO A 40 -17.28 6.98 7.35
CA PRO A 40 -16.28 6.08 7.94
C PRO A 40 -16.27 4.67 7.32
N SER A 41 -17.45 4.15 6.93
CA SER A 41 -17.58 2.87 6.23
C SER A 41 -16.91 2.86 4.86
N ASP A 42 -16.91 3.98 4.14
CA ASP A 42 -16.25 4.08 2.83
C ASP A 42 -14.73 3.99 2.98
N LEU A 43 -14.20 4.62 4.04
CA LEU A 43 -12.77 4.55 4.37
C LEU A 43 -12.37 3.13 4.78
N LEU A 44 -13.16 2.48 5.63
CA LEU A 44 -12.89 1.09 6.02
C LEU A 44 -12.95 0.15 4.82
N ASN A 45 -13.97 0.26 3.96
CA ASN A 45 -14.06 -0.54 2.74
C ASN A 45 -12.87 -0.31 1.80
N ALA A 46 -12.45 0.95 1.63
CA ALA A 46 -11.27 1.28 0.84
C ALA A 46 -9.99 0.66 1.45
N ALA A 47 -9.85 0.70 2.77
CA ALA A 47 -8.73 0.09 3.49
C ALA A 47 -8.73 -1.44 3.34
N GLU A 48 -9.87 -2.11 3.49
CA GLU A 48 -10.02 -3.56 3.27
C GLU A 48 -9.63 -3.98 1.85
N ARG A 49 -10.12 -3.24 0.84
CA ARG A 49 -9.75 -3.49 -0.56
C ARG A 49 -8.26 -3.29 -0.80
N GLY A 50 -7.67 -2.27 -0.17
CA GLY A 50 -6.23 -2.04 -0.19
C GLY A 50 -5.44 -3.17 0.49
N GLY A 51 -5.89 -3.63 1.65
CA GLY A 51 -5.29 -4.74 2.40
C GLY A 51 -5.32 -6.05 1.63
N ARG A 52 -6.48 -6.42 1.06
CA ARG A 52 -6.60 -7.62 0.21
C ARG A 52 -5.73 -7.54 -1.03
N TYR A 53 -5.58 -6.34 -1.62
CA TYR A 53 -4.64 -6.14 -2.71
C TYR A 53 -3.18 -6.35 -2.25
N LEU A 54 -2.78 -5.79 -1.11
CA LEU A 54 -1.43 -6.00 -0.56
C LEU A 54 -1.14 -7.47 -0.29
N ARG A 55 -2.09 -8.19 0.32
CA ARG A 55 -2.02 -9.64 0.53
C ARG A 55 -1.82 -10.38 -0.79
N HIS A 56 -2.61 -10.05 -1.82
CA HIS A 56 -2.50 -10.69 -3.13
C HIS A 56 -1.15 -10.41 -3.82
N GLN A 57 -0.55 -9.25 -3.57
CA GLN A 57 0.76 -8.87 -4.10
C GLN A 57 1.94 -9.38 -3.27
N GLN A 58 1.67 -10.07 -2.17
CA GLN A 58 2.69 -10.63 -1.30
C GLN A 58 3.13 -12.01 -1.82
N SER A 59 4.44 -12.21 -1.92
CA SER A 59 5.00 -13.52 -2.26
C SER A 59 4.91 -14.48 -1.07
N PRO A 60 5.06 -15.81 -1.29
CA PRO A 60 5.11 -16.79 -0.20
C PRO A 60 6.20 -16.50 0.85
N GLU A 61 7.27 -15.82 0.46
CA GLU A 61 8.36 -15.39 1.34
C GLU A 61 8.04 -14.11 2.13
N GLY A 62 6.85 -13.54 1.96
CA GLY A 62 6.39 -12.35 2.67
C GLY A 62 6.79 -11.02 2.01
N ARG A 63 7.48 -11.05 0.85
CA ARG A 63 7.90 -9.85 0.11
C ARG A 63 6.74 -9.26 -0.68
N PHE A 64 6.55 -7.93 -0.63
CA PHE A 64 5.52 -7.27 -1.43
C PHE A 64 6.03 -6.88 -2.82
N THR A 65 5.21 -7.12 -3.85
CA THR A 65 5.48 -6.67 -5.23
C THR A 65 5.19 -5.18 -5.37
N TYR A 66 6.19 -4.38 -5.73
CA TYR A 66 6.07 -2.92 -5.76
C TYR A 66 5.63 -2.36 -7.11
N CYS A 67 6.25 -2.85 -8.16
CA CYS A 67 5.97 -2.40 -9.51
C CYS A 67 6.12 -3.58 -10.43
N TYR A 68 5.10 -3.78 -11.25
CA TYR A 68 5.08 -4.73 -12.33
C TYR A 68 5.05 -3.95 -13.65
N HIS A 69 6.08 -4.12 -14.45
CA HIS A 69 6.21 -3.54 -15.78
C HIS A 69 5.51 -4.45 -16.79
N ALA A 70 4.22 -4.19 -17.04
CA ALA A 70 3.41 -4.97 -17.98
C ALA A 70 4.01 -5.05 -19.39
N SER A 71 4.68 -3.98 -19.86
CA SER A 71 5.33 -3.97 -21.18
C SER A 71 6.51 -4.92 -21.32
N ARG A 72 7.07 -5.38 -20.19
CA ARG A 72 8.23 -6.29 -20.16
C ARG A 72 7.95 -7.59 -19.41
N ASP A 73 6.75 -7.75 -18.87
CA ASP A 73 6.35 -8.84 -17.98
C ASP A 73 7.36 -9.07 -16.83
N ARG A 74 7.72 -8.00 -16.12
CA ARG A 74 8.76 -8.04 -15.07
C ARG A 74 8.41 -7.23 -13.85
N VAL A 75 8.71 -7.78 -12.68
CA VAL A 75 8.67 -7.08 -11.40
C VAL A 75 9.99 -6.35 -11.16
N THR A 76 9.94 -5.13 -10.63
CA THR A 76 11.13 -4.35 -10.25
C THR A 76 11.88 -5.01 -9.08
N ILE A 77 13.21 -5.01 -9.14
CA ILE A 77 14.08 -5.60 -8.10
C ILE A 77 14.32 -4.61 -6.95
N ASP A 78 14.34 -3.32 -7.25
CA ASP A 78 14.59 -2.26 -6.27
C ASP A 78 13.60 -2.33 -5.11
N TYR A 79 14.13 -2.33 -3.89
CA TYR A 79 13.37 -2.60 -2.69
C TYR A 79 13.55 -1.53 -1.62
N ASN A 80 12.44 -1.11 -1.00
CA ASN A 80 12.44 -0.11 0.07
C ASN A 80 11.92 -0.74 1.37
N LEU A 81 12.82 -1.04 2.30
CA LEU A 81 12.46 -1.68 3.58
C LEU A 81 11.47 -0.86 4.42
N LEU A 82 11.52 0.47 4.35
CA LEU A 82 10.60 1.33 5.09
C LEU A 82 9.17 1.19 4.57
N ARG A 83 8.99 1.17 3.24
CA ARG A 83 7.67 0.94 2.63
C ARG A 83 7.14 -0.46 2.93
N HIS A 84 8.03 -1.46 2.98
CA HIS A 84 7.65 -2.82 3.38
C HIS A 84 7.14 -2.86 4.82
N ALA A 85 7.86 -2.23 5.74
CA ALA A 85 7.42 -2.13 7.14
C ALA A 85 6.07 -1.42 7.26
N GLY A 86 5.88 -0.32 6.53
CA GLY A 86 4.60 0.40 6.50
C GLY A 86 3.43 -0.45 6.01
N ALA A 87 3.64 -1.27 4.96
CA ALA A 87 2.60 -2.17 4.46
C ALA A 87 2.25 -3.28 5.47
N ALA A 88 3.25 -3.86 6.13
CA ALA A 88 3.03 -4.89 7.15
C ALA A 88 2.29 -4.33 8.38
N ILE A 89 2.62 -3.11 8.81
CA ILE A 89 1.91 -2.43 9.91
C ILE A 89 0.47 -2.10 9.50
N ALA A 90 0.24 -1.56 8.30
CA ALA A 90 -1.12 -1.25 7.84
C ALA A 90 -2.03 -2.50 7.78
N LEU A 91 -1.49 -3.66 7.45
CA LEU A 91 -2.22 -4.94 7.51
C LEU A 91 -2.51 -5.36 8.96
N LEU A 92 -1.59 -5.11 9.89
CA LEU A 92 -1.83 -5.36 11.31
C LEU A 92 -2.92 -4.43 11.87
N ASP A 93 -2.86 -3.13 11.57
CA ASP A 93 -3.90 -2.17 11.97
C ASP A 93 -5.27 -2.58 11.43
N LEU A 94 -5.31 -3.08 10.19
CA LEU A 94 -6.54 -3.57 9.57
C LEU A 94 -7.06 -4.84 10.26
N TYR A 95 -6.18 -5.74 10.71
CA TYR A 95 -6.58 -6.87 11.55
C TYR A 95 -7.14 -6.42 12.90
N GLU A 96 -6.52 -5.43 13.56
CA GLU A 96 -7.01 -4.92 14.85
C GLU A 96 -8.43 -4.36 14.76
N VAL A 97 -8.78 -3.75 13.62
CA VAL A 97 -10.11 -3.16 13.39
C VAL A 97 -11.14 -4.18 12.89
N THR A 98 -10.74 -5.11 12.02
CA THR A 98 -11.68 -6.03 11.35
C THR A 98 -11.75 -7.42 11.98
N GLY A 99 -10.70 -7.85 12.68
CA GLY A 99 -10.53 -9.22 13.18
C GLY A 99 -10.27 -10.27 12.08
N GLU A 100 -10.14 -9.88 10.81
CA GLU A 100 -9.94 -10.82 9.71
C GLU A 100 -8.52 -11.40 9.73
N LEU A 101 -8.41 -12.71 9.96
CA LEU A 101 -7.12 -13.42 10.07
C LEU A 101 -6.26 -13.32 8.80
N GLU A 102 -6.87 -13.11 7.63
CA GLU A 102 -6.10 -12.96 6.39
C GLU A 102 -5.14 -11.77 6.40
N PHE A 103 -5.50 -10.69 7.11
CA PHE A 103 -4.65 -9.52 7.27
C PHE A 103 -3.54 -9.79 8.28
N LEU A 104 -3.85 -10.54 9.35
CA LEU A 104 -2.86 -10.95 10.33
C LEU A 104 -1.78 -11.85 9.70
N ASP A 105 -2.18 -12.84 8.91
CA ASP A 105 -1.27 -13.75 8.22
C ASP A 105 -0.33 -12.97 7.28
N ALA A 106 -0.89 -12.04 6.51
CA ALA A 106 -0.12 -11.22 5.58
C ALA A 106 0.84 -10.25 6.31
N ALA A 107 0.39 -9.63 7.41
CA ALA A 107 1.22 -8.79 8.26
C ALA A 107 2.39 -9.59 8.84
N GLN A 108 2.13 -10.80 9.32
CA GLN A 108 3.14 -11.69 9.87
C GLN A 108 4.18 -12.11 8.82
N GLY A 109 3.75 -12.51 7.62
CA GLY A 109 4.65 -12.80 6.51
C GLY A 109 5.53 -11.59 6.17
N GLY A 110 4.95 -10.39 6.17
CA GLY A 110 5.69 -9.15 5.93
C GLY A 110 6.76 -8.91 6.99
N LEU A 111 6.44 -9.07 8.27
CA LEU A 111 7.40 -8.86 9.34
C LEU A 111 8.47 -9.95 9.40
N ASP A 112 8.11 -11.20 9.11
CA ASP A 112 9.05 -12.33 9.02
C ASP A 112 10.08 -12.07 7.91
N TYR A 113 9.69 -11.46 6.78
CA TYR A 113 10.62 -11.03 5.72
C TYR A 113 11.64 -9.96 6.19
N LEU A 114 11.25 -9.04 7.08
CA LEU A 114 12.15 -7.99 7.58
C LEU A 114 13.15 -8.47 8.62
N CYS A 115 12.80 -9.50 9.40
CA CYS A 115 13.59 -9.94 10.54
C CYS A 115 15.05 -10.31 10.21
N PRO A 116 15.34 -11.01 9.10
CA PRO A 116 16.72 -11.28 8.67
C PRO A 116 17.46 -10.04 8.15
N LEU A 117 16.74 -9.04 7.63
CA LEU A 117 17.31 -7.85 6.98
C LEU A 117 17.68 -6.76 7.99
N ALA A 118 17.06 -6.77 9.17
CA ALA A 118 17.44 -5.90 10.27
C ALA A 118 18.81 -6.33 10.82
N LYS A 119 19.81 -5.45 10.74
CA LYS A 119 21.08 -5.63 11.47
C LYS A 119 20.75 -5.71 12.95
N ARG A 120 21.00 -6.85 13.59
CA ARG A 120 20.80 -7.00 15.04
C ARG A 120 21.76 -6.06 15.76
N HIS A 121 21.22 -5.15 16.55
CA HIS A 121 21.98 -4.56 17.62
C HIS A 121 22.05 -5.60 18.76
N PRO A 122 23.20 -5.80 19.44
CA PRO A 122 23.33 -6.81 20.50
C PRO A 122 22.35 -6.65 21.67
N SER A 123 21.67 -5.51 21.79
CA SER A 123 20.62 -5.25 22.78
C SER A 123 19.18 -5.35 22.22
N SER A 124 18.99 -5.78 20.97
CA SER A 124 17.65 -5.89 20.39
C SER A 124 16.88 -7.08 20.98
N PRO A 125 15.61 -6.89 21.40
CA PRO A 125 14.75 -7.98 21.87
C PRO A 125 14.52 -9.03 20.76
N PRO A 126 13.96 -10.22 21.07
CA PRO A 126 13.63 -11.22 20.06
C PRO A 126 12.85 -10.60 18.90
N SER A 127 13.01 -11.15 17.69
CA SER A 127 12.57 -10.52 16.45
C SER A 127 11.14 -9.98 16.54
N ALA A 128 10.83 -8.88 15.86
CA ALA A 128 9.49 -8.26 15.91
C ALA A 128 8.37 -9.27 15.66
N ALA A 129 8.61 -10.26 14.78
CA ALA A 129 7.69 -11.37 14.58
C ALA A 129 7.55 -12.30 15.78
N ALA A 130 8.61 -12.58 16.54
CA ALA A 130 8.54 -13.35 17.78
C ALA A 130 7.79 -12.57 18.88
N LEU A 131 8.00 -11.26 19.00
CA LEU A 131 7.25 -10.40 19.92
C LEU A 131 5.77 -10.34 19.54
N LEU A 132 5.44 -10.19 18.25
CA LEU A 132 4.06 -10.24 17.77
C LEU A 132 3.43 -11.62 17.94
N LYS A 133 4.13 -12.72 17.63
CA LYS A 133 3.65 -14.09 17.89
C LYS A 133 3.36 -14.29 19.39
N THR A 134 4.18 -13.72 20.27
CA THR A 134 3.97 -13.76 21.73
C THR A 134 2.78 -12.89 22.16
N ALA A 135 2.69 -11.67 21.64
CA ALA A 135 1.59 -10.74 21.91
C ALA A 135 0.25 -11.29 21.42
N LEU A 136 0.18 -11.83 20.21
CA LEU A 136 -1.00 -12.45 19.61
C LEU A 136 -1.42 -13.72 20.36
N ARG A 137 -0.48 -14.58 20.77
CA ARG A 137 -0.76 -15.74 21.65
C ARG A 137 -1.29 -15.32 23.03
N SER A 138 -0.90 -14.16 23.53
CA SER A 138 -1.43 -13.58 24.77
C SER A 138 -2.78 -12.87 24.57
N TRP A 139 -3.08 -12.44 23.34
CA TRP A 139 -4.29 -11.72 22.96
C TRP A 139 -5.44 -12.68 22.63
N GLY A 140 -5.18 -13.78 21.92
CA GLY A 140 -6.14 -14.86 21.66
C GLY A 140 -6.57 -15.67 22.90
N ARG A 141 -6.12 -15.30 24.10
CA ARG A 141 -6.64 -15.81 25.39
C ARG A 141 -7.53 -14.81 26.12
N ARG A 142 -7.72 -13.61 25.57
CA ARG A 142 -8.49 -12.51 26.19
C ARG A 142 -9.85 -12.25 25.52
N HIS A 143 -10.18 -13.04 24.51
CA HIS A 143 -11.50 -13.15 23.88
C HIS A 143 -11.85 -14.64 23.76
#